data_AF-A0A2V2RV98-F1
#
_entry.id   AF-A0A2V2RV98-F1
#
_cell.length_a   1.000
_cell.length_b   1.000
_cell.length_c   1.000
_cell.angle_alpha   90.00
_cell.angle_beta   90.00
_cell.angle_gamma   90.00
#
_symmetry.space_group_name_H-M   'P 1'
#
loop_
_entity.id
_entity.type
_entity.pdbx_description
1 polymer ?
#
loop_
_entity_poly.entity_id
_entity_poly.type
_entity_poly.pdbx_seq_one_letter_code
_entity_poly.pdbx_strand_id
1 'polypeptide(L)'
;MRSSTPCQRFILNDTNPVSAFAEAIDPLAQVREVAQLCWRTCNSFFDWERDCVLKAKPSAEILDKHRQTLTWLIRMIKLLNTMASDPEFPEPDIANDFQILLDRLNHSWQLVHEPGISEEEADKLLQECFPNESGT
;
A
#
# COMPACT_ATOMS: atom_id res chain seq x y z
N MET A 1 -76.07 8.55 -7.40
CA MET A 1 -75.46 8.29 -8.73
C MET A 1 -74.22 9.17 -8.87
N ARG A 2 -73.06 8.53 -9.08
CA ARG A 2 -71.81 8.99 -9.75
C ARG A 2 -71.21 10.35 -9.31
N SER A 3 -70.20 10.38 -8.45
CA SER A 3 -68.75 10.16 -8.71
C SER A 3 -68.14 11.08 -9.78
N SER A 4 -67.32 12.04 -9.35
CA SER A 4 -66.21 12.56 -10.16
C SER A 4 -65.11 13.08 -9.23
N THR A 5 -64.06 12.27 -9.09
CA THR A 5 -62.78 12.67 -8.49
C THR A 5 -61.92 13.29 -9.59
N PRO A 6 -61.20 14.40 -9.37
CA PRO A 6 -60.22 14.86 -10.34
C PRO A 6 -58.94 14.04 -10.21
N CYS A 7 -58.57 13.37 -11.29
CA CYS A 7 -57.21 12.84 -11.51
C CYS A 7 -56.18 13.97 -11.40
N GLN A 8 -55.47 14.07 -10.28
CA GLN A 8 -54.21 14.82 -10.23
C GLN A 8 -53.05 13.87 -10.49
N ARG A 9 -52.70 13.81 -11.79
CA ARG A 9 -51.34 13.84 -12.35
C ARG A 9 -50.25 13.27 -11.43
N PHE A 10 -49.96 11.98 -11.59
CA PHE A 10 -48.65 11.42 -11.25
C PHE A 10 -47.60 12.22 -12.05
N ILE A 11 -46.82 13.04 -11.34
CA ILE A 11 -45.53 13.49 -11.86
C ILE A 11 -44.65 12.26 -11.80
N LEU A 12 -44.40 11.64 -12.96
CA LEU A 12 -43.31 10.70 -13.11
C LEU A 12 -42.03 11.50 -12.83
N ASN A 13 -41.40 11.22 -11.69
CA ASN A 13 -40.06 11.66 -11.41
C ASN A 13 -39.16 10.98 -12.47
N ASP A 14 -38.72 11.75 -13.47
CA ASP A 14 -37.67 11.34 -14.40
C ASP A 14 -36.32 11.31 -13.66
N THR A 15 -36.21 10.46 -12.63
CA THR A 15 -34.90 10.11 -12.07
C THR A 15 -34.22 9.19 -13.06
N ASN A 16 -33.38 9.78 -13.90
CA ASN A 16 -32.44 9.05 -14.73
C ASN A 16 -31.63 8.10 -13.82
N PRO A 17 -31.73 6.77 -13.97
CA PRO A 17 -31.05 5.83 -13.08
C PRO A 17 -29.53 5.99 -13.12
N VAL A 18 -28.98 6.60 -14.18
CA VAL A 18 -27.55 6.93 -14.31
C VAL A 18 -27.15 8.09 -13.39
N SER A 19 -28.02 9.09 -13.17
CA SER A 19 -27.71 10.21 -12.27
C SER A 19 -27.78 9.79 -10.81
N ALA A 20 -28.73 8.92 -10.45
CA ALA A 20 -28.84 8.36 -9.11
C ALA A 20 -27.64 7.45 -8.73
N PHE A 21 -27.03 6.78 -9.71
CA PHE A 21 -25.81 5.98 -9.48
C PHE A 21 -24.57 6.87 -9.26
N ALA A 22 -24.45 7.98 -9.99
CA ALA A 22 -23.36 8.93 -9.83
C ALA A 22 -23.39 9.68 -8.48
N GLU A 23 -24.59 9.93 -7.93
CA GLU A 23 -24.77 10.54 -6.60
C GLU A 23 -24.49 9.56 -5.45
N ALA A 24 -24.43 8.25 -5.71
CA ALA A 24 -24.27 7.22 -4.68
C ALA A 24 -22.82 6.80 -4.41
N ILE A 25 -21.86 7.19 -5.26
CA ILE A 25 -20.45 6.84 -5.13
C ILE A 25 -19.67 8.12 -4.81
N ASP A 26 -19.10 8.20 -3.61
CA ASP A 26 -18.07 9.17 -3.27
C ASP A 26 -16.71 8.58 -3.67
N PRO A 27 -16.09 9.03 -4.78
CA PRO A 27 -14.82 8.46 -5.24
C PRO A 27 -13.69 8.69 -4.23
N LEU A 28 -13.75 9.77 -3.44
CA LEU A 28 -12.74 10.09 -2.42
C LEU A 28 -12.82 9.14 -1.24
N ALA A 29 -14.03 8.83 -0.78
CA ALA A 29 -14.24 7.82 0.26
C ALA A 29 -13.63 6.47 -0.17
N GLN A 30 -13.87 6.04 -1.42
CA GLN A 30 -13.30 4.79 -1.94
C GLN A 30 -11.78 4.82 -2.00
N VAL A 31 -11.20 5.94 -2.42
CA VAL A 31 -9.74 6.13 -2.43
C VAL A 31 -9.14 6.03 -1.02
N ARG A 32 -9.76 6.66 -0.02
CA ARG A 32 -9.33 6.56 1.39
C ARG A 32 -9.43 5.12 1.90
N GLU A 33 -10.52 4.43 1.60
CA GLU A 33 -10.69 3.03 2.00
C GLU A 33 -9.60 2.14 1.41
N VAL A 34 -9.25 2.36 0.13
CA VAL A 34 -8.13 1.67 -0.53
C VAL A 34 -6.81 2.00 0.16
N ALA A 35 -6.53 3.26 0.46
CA ALA A 35 -5.30 3.66 1.16
C ALA A 35 -5.18 3.00 2.54
N GLN A 36 -6.27 3.00 3.32
CA GLN A 36 -6.32 2.32 4.62
C GLN A 36 -6.16 0.80 4.51
N LEU A 37 -6.75 0.19 3.48
CA LEU A 37 -6.59 -1.24 3.23
C LEU A 37 -5.14 -1.59 2.88
N CYS A 38 -4.49 -0.79 2.04
CA CYS A 38 -3.06 -0.93 1.74
C CYS A 38 -2.21 -0.83 3.00
N TRP A 39 -2.48 0.15 3.86
CA TRP A 39 -1.77 0.33 5.13
C TRP A 39 -1.90 -0.89 6.03
N ARG A 40 -3.12 -1.39 6.25
CA ARG A 40 -3.37 -2.59 7.06
C ARG A 40 -2.66 -3.81 6.47
N THR A 41 -2.78 -4.02 5.16
CA THR A 41 -2.19 -5.17 4.46
C THR A 41 -0.66 -5.16 4.58
N CYS A 42 -0.02 -4.01 4.36
CA CYS A 42 1.43 -3.88 4.48
C CYS A 42 1.91 -4.09 5.92
N ASN A 43 1.21 -3.55 6.93
CA ASN A 43 1.60 -3.78 8.31
C ASN A 43 1.43 -5.24 8.75
N SER A 44 0.36 -5.93 8.32
CA SER A 44 0.22 -7.37 8.55
C SER A 44 1.34 -8.17 7.88
N PHE A 45 1.78 -7.76 6.68
CA PHE A 45 2.94 -8.36 6.04
C PHE A 45 4.22 -8.14 6.87
N PHE A 46 4.48 -6.93 7.35
CA PHE A 46 5.67 -6.65 8.17
C PHE A 46 5.66 -7.38 9.52
N ASP A 47 4.49 -7.53 10.15
CA ASP A 47 4.35 -8.35 11.35
C ASP A 47 4.71 -9.81 11.07
N TRP A 48 4.20 -10.36 9.96
CA TRP A 48 4.53 -11.72 9.51
C TRP A 48 6.02 -11.87 9.16
N GLU A 49 6.60 -10.94 8.42
CA GLU A 49 8.03 -10.92 8.07
C GLU A 49 8.90 -10.93 9.32
N ARG A 50 8.61 -10.05 10.28
CA ARG A 50 9.32 -9.98 11.56
C ARG A 50 9.36 -11.34 12.25
N ASP A 51 8.21 -12.02 12.31
CA ASP A 51 8.08 -13.22 13.13
C ASP A 51 8.49 -14.51 12.40
N CYS A 52 8.34 -14.58 11.07
CA CYS A 52 8.65 -15.77 10.27
C CYS A 52 9.96 -15.69 9.47
N VAL A 53 10.46 -14.49 9.19
CA VAL A 53 11.66 -14.29 8.35
C VAL A 53 12.82 -13.76 9.19
N LEU A 54 12.63 -12.67 9.94
CA LEU A 54 13.74 -11.98 10.61
C LEU A 54 14.14 -12.61 11.96
N LYS A 55 13.16 -13.05 12.77
CA LYS A 55 13.43 -13.67 14.08
C LYS A 55 13.67 -15.18 14.03
N ALA A 56 13.39 -15.81 12.90
CA ALA A 56 13.47 -17.25 12.72
C ALA A 56 14.62 -17.65 11.81
N LYS A 57 14.85 -18.96 11.65
CA LYS A 57 15.64 -19.51 10.54
C LYS A 57 14.67 -19.91 9.42
N PRO A 58 14.36 -19.02 8.46
CA PRO A 58 13.32 -19.29 7.49
C PRO A 58 13.72 -20.45 6.57
N SER A 59 12.75 -21.29 6.22
CA SER A 59 12.95 -22.29 5.17
C SER A 59 13.03 -21.62 3.79
N ALA A 60 13.53 -22.34 2.80
CA ALA A 60 13.55 -21.86 1.41
C ALA A 60 12.14 -21.50 0.91
N GLU A 61 11.13 -22.26 1.31
CA GLU A 61 9.72 -22.00 0.97
C GLU A 61 9.21 -20.68 1.59
N ILE A 62 9.56 -20.40 2.85
CA ILE A 62 9.19 -19.15 3.51
C ILE A 62 9.88 -17.95 2.85
N LEU A 63 11.15 -18.09 2.46
CA LEU A 63 11.87 -17.04 1.74
C LEU A 63 11.29 -16.79 0.35
N ASP A 64 10.88 -17.83 -0.37
CA ASP A 64 10.25 -17.69 -1.67
C ASP A 64 8.87 -17.02 -1.55
N LYS A 65 8.05 -17.45 -0.58
CA LYS A 65 6.78 -16.78 -0.27
C LYS A 65 6.99 -15.31 0.08
N HIS A 66 7.97 -15.00 0.92
CA HIS A 66 8.32 -13.63 1.29
C HIS A 66 8.66 -12.81 0.04
N ARG A 67 9.55 -13.32 -0.83
CA ARG A 67 9.93 -12.68 -2.10
C ARG A 67 8.72 -12.38 -2.97
N GLN A 68 7.86 -13.38 -3.19
CA GLN A 68 6.68 -13.24 -4.04
C GLN A 68 5.69 -12.21 -3.49
N THR A 69 5.34 -12.32 -2.21
CA THR A 69 4.41 -11.38 -1.56
C THR A 69 4.96 -9.96 -1.57
N LEU A 70 6.22 -9.78 -1.20
CA LEU A 70 6.88 -8.47 -1.20
C LEU A 70 6.91 -7.83 -2.59
N THR A 71 7.24 -8.61 -3.62
CA THR A 71 7.24 -8.15 -5.02
C THR A 71 5.87 -7.62 -5.44
N TRP A 72 4.80 -8.34 -5.09
CA TRP A 72 3.44 -7.93 -5.43
C TRP A 72 3.01 -6.68 -4.65
N LEU A 73 3.33 -6.59 -3.36
CA LEU A 73 3.05 -5.38 -2.58
C LEU A 73 3.77 -4.16 -3.16
N ILE A 74 5.06 -4.27 -3.48
CA ILE A 74 5.82 -3.18 -4.12
C ILE A 74 5.15 -2.73 -5.42
N ARG A 75 4.76 -3.68 -6.29
CA ARG A 75 4.11 -3.36 -7.56
C ARG A 75 2.77 -2.66 -7.38
N MET A 76 1.93 -3.16 -6.46
CA MET A 76 0.62 -2.57 -6.19
C MET A 76 0.75 -1.16 -5.60
N ILE A 77 1.64 -0.96 -4.62
CA ILE A 77 1.86 0.36 -4.02
C ILE A 77 2.46 1.34 -5.03
N LYS A 78 3.39 0.91 -5.90
CA LYS A 78 3.91 1.75 -6.99
C LYS A 78 2.80 2.24 -7.94
N LEU A 79 1.87 1.35 -8.30
CA LEU A 79 0.74 1.69 -9.16
C LEU A 79 -0.15 2.75 -8.49
N LEU A 80 -0.51 2.54 -7.22
CA LEU A 80 -1.34 3.48 -6.46
C LEU A 80 -0.63 4.82 -6.22
N ASN A 81 0.66 4.80 -5.89
CA ASN A 81 1.47 6.01 -5.71
C ASN A 81 1.52 6.83 -7.00
N THR A 82 1.65 6.18 -8.16
CA THR A 82 1.63 6.86 -9.47
C THR A 82 0.33 7.62 -9.68
N MET A 83 -0.81 7.01 -9.32
CA MET A 83 -2.12 7.68 -9.44
C MET A 83 -2.29 8.81 -8.42
N ALA A 84 -1.84 8.60 -7.17
CA ALA A 84 -1.96 9.59 -6.11
C ALA A 84 -1.00 10.79 -6.28
N SER A 85 0.08 10.62 -7.04
CA SER A 85 1.08 11.68 -7.31
C SER A 85 0.63 12.71 -8.34
N ASP A 86 -0.57 12.55 -8.93
CA ASP A 86 -1.13 13.56 -9.82
C ASP A 86 -1.36 14.88 -9.06
N PRO A 87 -0.93 16.05 -9.57
CA PRO A 87 -1.15 17.33 -8.91
C PRO A 87 -2.63 17.70 -8.71
N GLU A 88 -3.52 17.16 -9.54
CA GLU A 88 -4.97 17.31 -9.40
C GLU A 88 -5.57 16.26 -8.45
N PHE A 89 -4.76 15.36 -7.88
CA PHE A 89 -5.22 14.38 -6.93
C PHE A 89 -5.74 15.08 -5.66
N PRO A 90 -6.97 14.78 -5.23
CA PRO A 90 -7.70 15.55 -4.22
C PRO A 90 -7.12 15.43 -2.81
N GLU A 91 -6.29 14.41 -2.54
CA GLU A 91 -5.73 14.12 -1.21
C GLU A 91 -4.21 13.87 -1.30
N PRO A 92 -3.38 14.93 -1.25
CA PRO A 92 -1.93 14.80 -1.42
C PRO A 92 -1.27 13.96 -0.33
N ASP A 93 -1.86 13.89 0.87
CA ASP A 93 -1.37 13.07 1.98
C ASP A 93 -1.35 11.58 1.63
N ILE A 94 -2.28 11.11 0.78
CA ILE A 94 -2.33 9.70 0.37
C ILE A 94 -1.10 9.32 -0.47
N ALA A 95 -0.61 10.23 -1.32
CA ALA A 95 0.62 10.00 -2.07
C ALA A 95 1.82 9.84 -1.12
N ASN A 96 1.90 10.68 -0.10
CA ASN A 96 2.94 10.58 0.92
C ASN A 96 2.85 9.26 1.70
N ASP A 97 1.65 8.83 2.08
CA ASP A 97 1.45 7.53 2.75
C ASP A 97 1.90 6.35 1.88
N PHE A 98 1.59 6.37 0.58
CA PHE A 98 2.06 5.34 -0.34
C PHE A 98 3.58 5.38 -0.55
N GLN A 99 4.19 6.56 -0.57
CA GLN A 99 5.65 6.69 -0.63
C GLN A 99 6.30 6.07 0.62
N ILE A 100 5.78 6.35 1.81
CA ILE A 100 6.26 5.76 3.07
C ILE A 100 6.17 4.23 3.04
N LEU A 101 5.03 3.68 2.59
CA LEU A 101 4.88 2.23 2.46
C LEU A 101 5.89 1.65 1.45
N LEU A 102 6.10 2.34 0.33
CA LEU A 102 7.01 1.90 -0.70
C LEU A 102 8.46 1.85 -0.20
N ASP A 103 8.89 2.87 0.53
CA ASP A 103 10.23 2.93 1.13
C ASP A 103 10.45 1.78 2.10
N ARG A 104 9.47 1.49 2.97
CA ARG A 104 9.53 0.36 3.91
C ARG A 104 9.61 -1.00 3.20
N LEU A 105 8.82 -1.20 2.14
CA LEU A 105 8.84 -2.44 1.37
C LEU A 105 10.17 -2.62 0.61
N ASN A 106 10.71 -1.55 0.00
CA ASN A 106 12.01 -1.60 -0.65
C ASN A 106 13.12 -1.88 0.37
N HIS A 107 13.06 -1.29 1.56
CA HIS A 107 14.02 -1.56 2.62
C HIS A 107 13.99 -3.03 3.06
N SER A 108 12.80 -3.62 3.22
CA SER A 108 12.65 -5.06 3.47
C SER A 108 13.28 -5.92 2.36
N TRP A 109 13.13 -5.52 1.10
CA TRP A 109 13.74 -6.23 -0.03
C TRP A 109 15.26 -6.24 0.09
N GLN A 110 15.86 -5.09 0.35
CA GLN A 110 17.30 -4.94 0.54
C GLN A 110 17.78 -5.78 1.72
N LEU A 111 17.07 -5.72 2.85
CA LEU A 111 17.45 -6.43 4.06
C LEU A 111 17.46 -7.95 3.90
N VAL A 112 16.49 -8.52 3.17
CA VAL A 112 16.27 -9.97 3.12
C VAL A 112 16.84 -10.62 1.86
N HIS A 113 16.82 -9.93 0.72
CA HIS A 113 17.08 -10.54 -0.59
C HIS A 113 18.27 -9.99 -1.35
N GLU A 114 18.81 -8.82 -0.97
CA GLU A 114 20.05 -8.36 -1.56
C GLU A 114 21.23 -9.08 -0.87
N PRO A 115 22.23 -9.52 -1.65
CA PRO A 115 23.45 -10.05 -1.06
C PRO A 115 24.05 -8.97 -0.18
N GLY A 116 24.29 -9.30 1.10
CA GLY A 116 25.00 -8.41 2.01
C GLY A 116 26.38 -8.06 1.43
N ILE A 117 26.94 -6.95 1.90
CA ILE A 117 28.35 -6.62 1.64
C ILE A 117 29.23 -7.81 2.03
N SER A 118 30.27 -8.06 1.24
CA SER A 118 31.24 -9.12 1.58
C SER A 118 31.87 -8.85 2.95
N GLU A 119 32.31 -9.88 3.67
CA GLU A 119 33.07 -9.69 4.93
C GLU A 119 34.27 -8.75 4.71
N GLU A 120 34.92 -8.84 3.54
CA GLU A 120 36.04 -7.97 3.16
C GLU A 120 35.63 -6.50 2.96
N GLU A 121 34.43 -6.23 2.41
CA GLU A 121 33.89 -4.87 2.35
C GLU A 121 33.41 -4.37 3.71
N ALA A 122 32.84 -5.24 4.53
CA ALA A 122 32.43 -4.91 5.89
C ALA A 122 33.65 -4.52 6.74
N ASP A 123 34.73 -5.30 6.68
CA ASP A 123 35.97 -5.04 7.41
C ASP A 123 36.64 -3.74 6.94
N LYS A 124 36.64 -3.46 5.63
CA LYS A 124 37.11 -2.17 5.09
C LYS A 124 36.29 -1.00 5.61
N LEU A 125 34.96 -1.09 5.56
CA LEU A 125 34.08 -0.03 6.07
C LEU A 125 34.25 0.19 7.57
N LEU A 126 34.44 -0.87 8.34
CA LEU A 126 34.72 -0.78 9.78
C LEU A 126 36.05 -0.09 10.04
N GLN A 127 37.12 -0.40 9.28
CA GLN A 127 38.41 0.28 9.39
C GLN A 127 38.35 1.75 8.97
N GLU A 128 37.54 2.10 7.96
CA GLU A 128 37.36 3.49 7.52
C GLU A 128 36.55 4.32 8.52
N CYS A 129 35.50 3.75 9.13
CA CYS A 129 34.63 4.45 10.07
C CYS A 129 35.22 4.48 11.50
N PHE A 130 35.96 3.44 11.89
CA PHE A 130 36.54 3.27 13.21
C PHE A 130 38.04 2.93 13.14
N PRO A 131 38.89 3.85 12.62
CA PRO A 131 40.31 3.58 12.37
C PRO A 131 41.16 3.32 13.64
N ASN A 132 40.59 3.47 14.85
CA ASN A 132 41.30 3.38 16.12
C ASN A 132 40.82 2.24 17.04
N GLU A 133 39.95 1.35 16.59
CA GLU A 133 39.55 0.17 17.36
C GLU A 133 40.53 -0.99 17.07
N SER A 134 41.77 -0.82 17.51
CA SER A 134 42.73 -1.94 17.58
C SER A 134 42.21 -2.96 18.60
N GLY A 135 41.94 -4.17 18.14
CA GLY A 135 41.42 -5.27 18.97
C GLY A 135 42.16 -5.41 20.29
N THR A 136 41.39 -5.35 21.37
CA THR A 136 41.78 -5.79 22.72
C THR A 136 40.90 -6.95 23.14
#